data_AF-A0A1G1WAA7-F1
#
_entry.id   AF-A0A1G1WAA7-F1
#
_cell.length_a   1.000
_cell.length_b   1.000
_cell.length_c   1.000
_cell.angle_alpha   90.00
_cell.angle_beta   90.00
_cell.angle_gamma   90.00
#
_symmetry.space_group_name_H-M   'P 1'
#
loop_
_entity.id
_entity.type
_entity.pdbx_description
1 polymer ?
#
loop_
_entity_poly.entity_id
_entity_poly.type
_entity_poly.pdbx_seq_one_letter_code
_entity_poly.pdbx_strand_id
1 'polypeptide(L)'
;MKKTYENLLKAIAGESMARNKYTYFAEIAEKEVLIWVRNVFLETADNERAHAKEELEYIKEKTEMTNTYDIAPLADTLTNLKNAAAGEKYEWGTMYPDFEKIAREEKEDEIADTFKEIGEVEEKHEERYNILADLLESKKMFEQDEEAEWKCLNCGYIHKGKSAPKTCPVCKKPQGWYMRLGAVR
;
A
#
# COMPACT_ATOMS: atom_id res chain seq x y z
N MET A 1 6.99 -23.10 22.22
CA MET A 1 7.14 -21.86 21.43
C MET A 1 5.84 -21.10 21.60
N LYS A 2 5.90 -19.83 21.98
CA LYS A 2 4.70 -18.99 22.13
C LYS A 2 4.05 -18.77 20.76
N LYS A 3 2.72 -18.74 20.70
CA LYS A 3 2.00 -18.55 19.44
C LYS A 3 2.31 -17.19 18.81
N THR A 4 2.59 -16.18 19.63
CA THR A 4 3.04 -14.84 19.21
C THR A 4 4.28 -14.87 18.32
N TYR A 5 5.24 -15.76 18.59
CA TYR A 5 6.46 -15.84 17.77
C TYR A 5 6.16 -16.47 16.40
N GLU A 6 5.27 -17.45 16.34
CA GLU A 6 4.78 -17.99 15.06
C GLU A 6 4.03 -16.91 14.25
N ASN A 7 3.25 -16.06 14.93
CA ASN A 7 2.52 -14.96 14.33
C ASN A 7 3.47 -13.88 13.78
N LEU A 8 4.52 -13.51 14.54
CA LEU A 8 5.59 -12.63 14.04
C LEU A 8 6.21 -13.19 12.76
N LEU A 9 6.59 -14.47 12.75
CA LEU A 9 7.17 -15.09 11.55
C LEU A 9 6.17 -15.09 10.38
N LYS A 10 4.87 -15.24 10.65
CA LYS A 10 3.81 -15.16 9.64
C LYS A 10 3.65 -13.74 9.09
N ALA A 11 3.68 -12.71 9.94
CA ALA A 11 3.60 -11.32 9.54
C ALA A 11 4.82 -10.92 8.70
N ILE A 12 6.04 -11.20 9.18
CA ILE A 12 7.29 -10.95 8.45
C ILE A 12 7.27 -11.57 7.04
N ALA A 13 6.76 -12.80 6.92
CA ALA A 13 6.63 -13.47 5.63
C ALA A 13 5.58 -12.80 4.73
N GLY A 14 4.44 -12.39 5.28
CA GLY A 14 3.41 -11.60 4.60
C GLY A 14 3.95 -10.28 4.07
N GLU A 15 4.51 -9.46 4.96
CA GLU A 15 5.08 -8.15 4.68
C GLU A 15 6.21 -8.21 3.64
N SER A 16 7.08 -9.21 3.75
CA SER A 16 8.15 -9.45 2.77
C SER A 16 7.60 -9.75 1.37
N MET A 17 6.47 -10.43 1.27
CA MET A 17 5.79 -10.66 0.00
C MET A 17 5.00 -9.45 -0.47
N ALA A 18 4.34 -8.72 0.43
CA ALA A 18 3.64 -7.46 0.14
C ALA A 18 4.59 -6.44 -0.50
N ARG A 19 5.74 -6.19 0.14
CA ARG A 19 6.82 -5.36 -0.42
C ARG A 19 7.18 -5.72 -1.86
N ASN A 20 7.41 -7.01 -2.15
CA ASN A 20 7.79 -7.45 -3.48
C ASN A 20 6.63 -7.27 -4.49
N LYS A 21 5.41 -7.70 -4.13
CA LYS A 21 4.21 -7.51 -4.96
C LYS A 21 4.01 -6.04 -5.32
N TYR A 22 4.07 -5.14 -4.33
CA TYR A 22 3.87 -3.71 -4.54
C TYR A 22 4.96 -3.08 -5.41
N THR A 23 6.20 -3.54 -5.28
CA THR A 23 7.27 -3.15 -6.21
C THR A 23 6.94 -3.57 -7.66
N TYR A 24 6.44 -4.79 -7.88
CA TYR A 24 6.03 -5.25 -9.22
C TYR A 24 4.80 -4.50 -9.74
N PHE A 25 3.83 -4.19 -8.87
CA PHE A 25 2.67 -3.39 -9.24
C PHE A 25 3.06 -1.97 -9.65
N ALA A 26 4.07 -1.38 -8.99
CA ALA A 26 4.62 -0.09 -9.38
C ALA A 26 5.23 -0.12 -10.79
N GLU A 27 5.96 -1.18 -11.16
CA GLU A 27 6.51 -1.33 -12.51
C GLU A 27 5.42 -1.41 -13.58
N ILE A 28 4.30 -2.06 -13.27
CA ILE A 28 3.14 -2.15 -14.16
C ILE A 28 2.47 -0.78 -14.30
N ALA A 29 2.22 -0.08 -13.18
CA ALA A 29 1.69 1.27 -13.17
C ALA A 29 2.59 2.24 -13.97
N GLU A 30 3.91 2.09 -13.90
CA GLU A 30 4.85 2.88 -14.69
C GLU A 30 4.72 2.63 -16.20
N LYS A 31 4.57 1.36 -16.62
CA LYS A 31 4.33 0.99 -18.03
C LYS A 31 3.01 1.56 -18.55
N GLU A 32 1.99 1.65 -17.70
CA GLU A 32 0.70 2.27 -17.98
C GLU A 32 0.72 3.80 -17.83
N VAL A 33 1.88 4.39 -17.50
CA VAL A 33 2.10 5.83 -17.30
C VAL A 33 1.25 6.39 -16.16
N LEU A 34 0.90 5.59 -15.16
CA LEU A 34 0.20 5.99 -13.94
C LEU A 34 1.21 6.30 -12.82
N ILE A 35 1.98 7.38 -13.01
CA ILE A 35 3.16 7.67 -12.16
C ILE A 35 2.78 7.97 -10.71
N TRP A 36 1.58 8.53 -10.47
CA TRP A 36 1.09 8.72 -9.11
C TRP A 36 0.86 7.37 -8.41
N VAL A 37 0.17 6.43 -9.07
CA VAL A 37 -0.08 5.09 -8.54
C VAL A 37 1.21 4.33 -8.31
N ARG A 38 2.16 4.40 -9.27
CA ARG A 38 3.51 3.85 -9.11
C ARG A 38 4.17 4.33 -7.82
N ASN A 39 4.19 5.64 -7.59
CA ASN A 39 4.86 6.20 -6.42
C ASN A 39 4.19 5.77 -5.11
N VAL A 40 2.87 5.64 -5.11
CA VAL A 40 2.11 5.12 -3.97
C VAL A 40 2.48 3.67 -3.68
N PHE A 41 2.52 2.79 -4.68
CA PHE A 41 2.97 1.41 -4.48
C PHE A 41 4.41 1.32 -3.96
N LEU A 42 5.32 2.17 -4.45
CA LEU A 42 6.72 2.18 -3.99
C LEU A 42 6.85 2.70 -2.55
N GLU A 43 6.05 3.68 -2.17
CA GLU A 43 6.00 4.17 -0.79
C GLU A 43 5.48 3.08 0.14
N THR A 44 4.34 2.47 -0.18
CA THR A 44 3.78 1.36 0.61
C THR A 44 4.77 0.20 0.71
N ALA A 45 5.43 -0.19 -0.39
CA ALA A 45 6.49 -1.22 -0.35
C ALA A 45 7.64 -0.88 0.60
N ASP A 46 7.97 0.40 0.78
CA ASP A 46 8.99 0.85 1.73
C ASP A 46 8.49 0.83 3.18
N ASN A 47 7.19 1.05 3.38
CA ASN A 47 6.50 0.88 4.66
C ASN A 47 6.50 -0.60 5.07
N GLU A 48 6.16 -1.53 4.18
CA GLU A 48 6.14 -2.97 4.51
C GLU A 48 7.53 -3.52 4.84
N ARG A 49 8.55 -2.95 4.20
CA ARG A 49 9.95 -3.23 4.59
C ARG A 49 10.20 -2.81 6.04
N ALA A 50 9.67 -1.66 6.46
CA ALA A 50 9.83 -1.17 7.82
C ALA A 50 9.02 -2.02 8.81
N HIS A 51 7.78 -2.38 8.49
CA HIS A 51 6.95 -3.27 9.33
C HIS A 51 7.66 -4.62 9.57
N ALA A 52 8.06 -5.30 8.49
CA ALA A 52 8.81 -6.55 8.58
C ALA A 52 10.10 -6.43 9.40
N LYS A 53 10.77 -5.28 9.35
CA LYS A 53 12.00 -5.03 10.12
C LYS A 53 11.69 -4.96 11.62
N GLU A 54 10.71 -4.16 12.03
CA GLU A 54 10.35 -3.99 13.44
C GLU A 54 9.87 -5.32 14.04
N GLU A 55 9.08 -6.10 13.29
CA GLU A 55 8.65 -7.43 13.71
C GLU A 55 9.82 -8.42 13.85
N LEU A 56 10.77 -8.38 12.91
CA LEU A 56 11.94 -9.26 12.92
C LEU A 56 12.85 -9.01 14.15
N GLU A 57 12.92 -7.78 14.66
CA GLU A 57 13.72 -7.45 15.84
C GLU A 57 13.24 -8.17 17.13
N TYR A 58 11.98 -8.64 17.16
CA TYR A 58 11.44 -9.42 18.27
C TYR A 58 11.80 -10.92 18.22
N ILE A 59 12.22 -11.45 17.06
CA ILE A 59 12.57 -12.88 16.92
C ILE A 59 13.97 -13.13 17.52
N LYS A 60 13.99 -13.71 18.73
CA LYS A 60 15.24 -13.97 19.49
C LYS A 60 15.71 -15.42 19.46
N GLU A 61 14.83 -16.33 19.09
CA GLU A 61 15.10 -17.77 19.07
C GLU A 61 14.63 -18.39 17.75
N LYS A 62 15.04 -19.63 17.51
CA LYS A 62 14.59 -20.36 16.32
C LYS A 62 13.08 -20.54 16.39
N THR A 63 12.36 -19.99 15.41
CA THR A 63 10.91 -20.09 15.27
C THR A 63 10.54 -20.84 14.01
N GLU A 64 9.50 -21.67 14.07
CA GLU A 64 8.97 -22.42 12.93
C GLU A 64 7.46 -22.17 12.82
N MET A 65 6.94 -22.05 11.60
CA MET A 65 5.51 -21.89 11.35
C MET A 65 5.12 -22.50 10.01
N THR A 66 3.85 -22.90 9.89
CA THR A 66 3.24 -23.35 8.63
C THR A 66 2.16 -22.36 8.22
N ASN A 67 2.14 -21.96 6.95
CA ASN A 67 1.11 -21.07 6.42
C ASN A 67 0.76 -21.44 4.97
N THR A 68 -0.44 -21.06 4.54
CA THR A 68 -0.89 -21.16 3.15
C THR A 68 -1.17 -19.75 2.65
N TYR A 69 -0.72 -19.46 1.43
CA TYR A 69 -0.94 -18.16 0.81
C TYR A 69 -1.83 -18.31 -0.42
N ASP A 70 -2.88 -17.50 -0.49
CA ASP A 70 -3.71 -17.33 -1.67
C ASP A 70 -3.33 -16.01 -2.34
N ILE A 71 -2.41 -16.06 -3.28
CA ILE A 71 -1.82 -14.87 -3.92
C ILE A 71 -2.34 -14.75 -5.34
N ALA A 72 -3.00 -13.63 -5.63
CA ALA A 72 -3.43 -13.31 -6.98
C ALA A 72 -2.24 -13.13 -7.94
N PRO A 73 -2.35 -13.55 -9.21
CA PRO A 73 -1.33 -13.29 -10.22
C PRO A 73 -1.22 -11.78 -10.53
N LEU A 74 -0.07 -11.37 -11.08
CA LEU A 74 0.10 -10.01 -11.60
C LEU A 74 -0.94 -9.71 -12.70
N ALA A 75 -1.53 -8.52 -12.65
CA ALA A 75 -2.55 -8.06 -13.59
C ALA A 75 -2.32 -6.59 -14.01
N ASP A 76 -3.31 -5.91 -14.58
CA ASP A 76 -3.28 -4.46 -14.85
C ASP A 76 -3.30 -3.64 -13.56
N THR A 77 -3.01 -2.33 -13.65
CA THR A 77 -2.90 -1.47 -12.45
C THR A 77 -4.19 -1.41 -11.63
N LEU A 78 -5.36 -1.37 -12.27
CA LEU A 78 -6.65 -1.32 -11.56
C LEU A 78 -6.87 -2.60 -10.75
N THR A 79 -6.64 -3.76 -11.36
CA THR A 79 -6.78 -5.06 -10.70
C THR A 79 -5.74 -5.21 -9.58
N ASN A 80 -4.51 -4.75 -9.80
CA ASN A 80 -3.46 -4.78 -8.77
C ASN A 80 -3.79 -3.88 -7.57
N LEU A 81 -4.38 -2.70 -7.79
CA LEU A 81 -4.87 -1.84 -6.70
C LEU A 81 -5.94 -2.53 -5.86
N LYS A 82 -6.91 -3.19 -6.51
CA LYS A 82 -7.96 -3.96 -5.81
C LYS A 82 -7.38 -5.14 -5.05
N ASN A 83 -6.41 -5.85 -5.63
CA ASN A 83 -5.72 -6.95 -4.97
C ASN A 83 -4.89 -6.48 -3.77
N ALA A 84 -4.23 -5.32 -3.88
CA ALA A 84 -3.49 -4.71 -2.77
C ALA A 84 -4.46 -4.32 -1.64
N ALA A 85 -5.53 -3.58 -1.94
CA ALA A 85 -6.56 -3.21 -0.97
C ALA A 85 -7.16 -4.44 -0.25
N ALA A 86 -7.47 -5.51 -0.98
CA ALA A 86 -7.98 -6.74 -0.37
C ALA A 86 -6.97 -7.42 0.58
N GLY A 87 -5.67 -7.36 0.23
CA GLY A 87 -4.58 -7.80 1.10
C GLY A 87 -4.53 -6.97 2.39
N GLU A 88 -4.40 -5.66 2.27
CA GLU A 88 -4.39 -4.73 3.40
C GLU A 88 -5.60 -4.94 4.30
N LYS A 89 -6.79 -5.09 3.71
CA LYS A 89 -8.04 -5.32 4.43
C LYS A 89 -8.01 -6.57 5.29
N TYR A 90 -7.44 -7.65 4.78
CA TYR A 90 -7.25 -8.87 5.56
C TYR A 90 -6.26 -8.64 6.71
N GLU A 91 -5.20 -7.89 6.46
CA GLU A 91 -4.15 -7.62 7.43
C GLU A 91 -4.69 -6.80 8.62
N TRP A 92 -5.19 -5.58 8.38
CA TRP A 92 -5.73 -4.75 9.46
C TRP A 92 -7.07 -5.24 10.01
N GLY A 93 -7.90 -5.88 9.19
CA GLY A 93 -9.26 -6.27 9.56
C GLY A 93 -9.35 -7.65 10.22
N THR A 94 -8.31 -8.46 10.15
CA THR A 94 -8.32 -9.84 10.69
C THR A 94 -6.96 -10.25 11.25
N MET A 95 -5.90 -10.24 10.44
CA MET A 95 -4.61 -10.82 10.82
C MET A 95 -3.98 -10.12 12.04
N TYR A 96 -3.76 -8.81 11.96
CA TYR A 96 -3.13 -8.04 13.03
C TYR A 96 -3.98 -7.98 14.31
N PRO A 97 -5.31 -7.78 14.26
CA PRO A 97 -6.17 -7.89 15.45
C PRO A 97 -6.10 -9.25 16.14
N ASP A 98 -6.08 -10.35 15.37
CA ASP A 98 -5.95 -11.70 15.93
C ASP A 98 -4.55 -11.91 16.56
N PHE A 99 -3.51 -11.38 15.92
CA PHE A 99 -2.14 -11.45 16.42
C PHE A 99 -1.94 -10.63 17.69
N GLU A 100 -2.44 -9.40 17.73
CA GLU A 100 -2.45 -8.55 18.92
C GLU A 100 -3.12 -9.28 20.08
N LYS A 101 -4.34 -9.78 19.87
CA LYS A 101 -5.09 -10.48 20.92
C LYS A 101 -4.29 -11.63 21.53
N ILE A 102 -3.67 -12.47 20.70
CA ILE A 102 -2.85 -13.60 21.16
C ILE A 102 -1.62 -13.09 21.93
N ALA A 103 -0.96 -12.04 21.45
CA ALA A 103 0.19 -11.46 22.13
C ALA A 103 -0.18 -10.90 23.52
N ARG A 104 -1.35 -10.27 23.66
CA ARG A 104 -1.89 -9.85 24.98
C ARG A 104 -2.14 -11.04 25.91
N GLU A 105 -2.76 -12.11 25.39
CA GLU A 105 -3.03 -13.32 26.16
C GLU A 105 -1.73 -13.99 26.67
N GLU A 106 -0.66 -13.90 25.88
CA GLU A 106 0.67 -14.42 26.21
C GLU A 106 1.57 -13.43 26.96
N LYS A 107 1.04 -12.24 27.30
CA LYS A 107 1.72 -11.14 28.01
C LYS A 107 2.96 -10.62 27.28
N GLU A 108 2.92 -10.62 25.95
CA GLU A 108 3.91 -10.02 25.06
C GLU A 108 3.45 -8.61 24.66
N ASP A 109 3.32 -7.72 25.64
CA ASP A 109 2.62 -6.44 25.48
C ASP A 109 3.26 -5.52 24.43
N GLU A 110 4.60 -5.47 24.34
CA GLU A 110 5.31 -4.66 23.34
C GLU A 110 5.06 -5.15 21.91
N ILE A 111 4.99 -6.48 21.72
CA ILE A 111 4.69 -7.09 20.41
C ILE A 111 3.23 -6.82 20.04
N ALA A 112 2.32 -6.93 21.02
CA ALA A 112 0.91 -6.62 20.81
C ALA A 112 0.69 -5.15 20.43
N ASP A 113 1.38 -4.22 21.09
CA ASP A 113 1.37 -2.80 20.72
C ASP A 113 1.88 -2.63 19.27
N THR A 114 2.97 -3.30 18.91
CA THR A 114 3.51 -3.24 17.55
C THR A 114 2.50 -3.72 16.50
N PHE A 115 1.86 -4.88 16.71
CA PHE A 115 0.83 -5.38 15.80
C PHE A 115 -0.37 -4.43 15.64
N LYS A 116 -0.79 -3.79 16.74
CA LYS A 116 -1.87 -2.80 16.70
C LYS A 116 -1.49 -1.60 15.84
N GLU A 117 -0.34 -1.00 16.09
CA GLU A 117 0.10 0.20 15.38
C GLU A 117 0.36 -0.06 13.90
N ILE A 118 0.92 -1.23 13.54
CA ILE A 118 1.05 -1.65 12.13
C ILE A 118 -0.34 -1.82 11.49
N GLY A 119 -1.27 -2.50 12.17
CA GLY A 119 -2.64 -2.66 11.66
C GLY A 119 -3.36 -1.32 11.39
N GLU A 120 -3.10 -0.27 12.19
CA GLU A 120 -3.64 1.07 11.94
C GLU A 120 -3.04 1.73 10.68
N VAL A 121 -1.78 1.42 10.35
CA VAL A 121 -1.13 1.88 9.10
C VAL A 121 -1.72 1.14 7.90
N GLU A 122 -1.92 -0.17 7.97
CA GLU A 122 -2.49 -0.96 6.87
C GLU A 122 -3.92 -0.52 6.51
N GLU A 123 -4.71 -0.05 7.48
CA GLU A 123 -6.02 0.57 7.19
C GLU A 123 -5.87 1.78 6.24
N LYS A 124 -4.81 2.57 6.41
CA LYS A 124 -4.54 3.75 5.56
C LYS A 124 -3.98 3.34 4.20
N HIS A 125 -3.23 2.25 4.12
CA HIS A 125 -2.82 1.65 2.85
C HIS A 125 -4.04 1.21 2.04
N GLU A 126 -4.98 0.49 2.65
CA GLU A 126 -6.24 0.08 2.02
C GLU A 126 -7.04 1.30 1.51
N GLU A 127 -7.26 2.28 2.38
CA GLU A 127 -8.02 3.50 2.05
C GLU A 127 -7.45 4.18 0.80
N ARG A 128 -6.12 4.34 0.76
CA ARG A 128 -5.41 4.94 -0.37
C ARG A 128 -5.55 4.12 -1.65
N TYR A 129 -5.43 2.79 -1.58
CA TYR A 129 -5.59 1.93 -2.74
C TYR A 129 -7.01 1.95 -3.31
N ASN A 130 -8.03 1.91 -2.45
CA ASN A 130 -9.43 2.00 -2.85
C ASN A 130 -9.72 3.34 -3.55
N ILE A 131 -9.25 4.47 -2.99
CA ILE A 131 -9.41 5.79 -3.62
C ILE A 131 -8.81 5.80 -5.04
N LEU A 132 -7.60 5.27 -5.22
CA LEU A 132 -6.95 5.23 -6.53
C LEU A 132 -7.66 4.30 -7.51
N ALA A 133 -8.14 3.14 -7.05
CA ALA A 133 -8.91 2.20 -7.85
C ALA A 133 -10.21 2.84 -8.34
N ASP A 134 -10.95 3.51 -7.45
CA ASP A 134 -12.19 4.21 -7.77
C ASP A 134 -11.96 5.33 -8.80
N LEU A 135 -10.87 6.09 -8.67
CA LEU A 135 -10.50 7.14 -9.63
C LEU A 135 -10.20 6.56 -11.02
N LEU A 136 -9.57 5.40 -11.12
CA LEU A 136 -9.33 4.73 -12.40
C LEU A 136 -10.62 4.17 -12.99
N GLU A 137 -11.41 3.46 -12.19
CA GLU A 137 -12.66 2.81 -12.62
C GLU A 137 -13.70 3.82 -13.09
N SER A 138 -13.84 4.93 -12.36
CA SER A 138 -14.72 6.05 -12.72
C SER A 138 -14.18 6.99 -13.79
N LYS A 139 -12.94 6.75 -14.29
CA LYS A 139 -12.23 7.62 -15.24
C LYS A 139 -12.01 9.06 -14.73
N LYS A 140 -11.96 9.25 -13.41
CA LYS A 140 -11.74 10.52 -12.73
C LYS A 140 -10.29 10.75 -12.28
N MET A 141 -9.37 9.85 -12.65
CA MET A 141 -7.93 9.96 -12.33
C MET A 141 -7.29 11.28 -12.80
N PHE A 142 -7.72 11.82 -13.95
CA PHE A 142 -7.18 13.05 -14.53
C PHE A 142 -8.24 14.10 -14.88
N GLU A 143 -9.48 13.91 -14.41
CA GLU A 143 -10.62 14.77 -14.69
C GLU A 143 -11.61 14.78 -13.51
N GLN A 144 -12.25 15.92 -13.27
CA GLN A 144 -13.24 16.16 -12.22
C GLN A 144 -14.39 16.99 -12.76
N ASP A 145 -15.55 16.92 -12.09
CA ASP A 145 -16.71 17.72 -12.49
C ASP A 145 -16.51 19.21 -12.17
N GLU A 146 -15.80 19.49 -11.07
CA GLU A 146 -15.41 20.83 -10.61
C GLU A 146 -13.90 21.07 -10.77
N GLU A 147 -13.48 22.34 -10.70
CA GLU A 147 -12.06 22.68 -10.76
C GLU A 147 -11.27 22.03 -9.61
N ALA A 148 -10.13 21.45 -9.95
CA ALA A 148 -9.16 20.91 -9.01
C ALA A 148 -7.75 21.40 -9.33
N GLU A 149 -6.83 21.17 -8.41
CA GLU A 149 -5.40 21.42 -8.62
C GLU A 149 -4.68 20.12 -8.97
N TRP A 150 -3.92 20.17 -10.07
CA TRP A 150 -3.19 19.04 -10.63
C TRP A 150 -1.70 19.35 -10.59
N LYS A 151 -0.95 18.57 -9.82
CA LYS A 151 0.50 18.73 -9.68
C LYS A 151 1.25 17.75 -10.58
N CYS A 152 2.14 18.27 -11.43
CA CYS A 152 3.07 17.46 -12.19
C CYS A 152 4.15 16.87 -11.27
N LEU A 153 4.23 15.55 -11.19
CA LEU A 153 5.16 14.80 -10.35
C LEU A 153 6.63 14.91 -10.79
N ASN A 154 6.89 15.34 -12.03
CA ASN A 154 8.25 15.51 -12.54
C ASN A 154 8.89 16.87 -12.18
N CYS A 155 8.11 17.95 -12.25
CA CYS A 155 8.66 19.32 -12.14
C CYS A 155 7.92 20.22 -11.16
N GLY A 156 6.86 19.74 -10.52
CA GLY A 156 6.09 20.50 -9.53
C GLY A 156 5.11 21.53 -10.10
N TYR A 157 5.00 21.71 -11.43
CA TYR A 157 4.01 22.60 -12.03
C TYR A 157 2.58 22.25 -11.58
N ILE A 158 1.84 23.25 -11.10
CA ILE A 158 0.44 23.12 -10.67
C ILE A 158 -0.46 23.75 -11.74
N HIS A 159 -1.44 22.97 -12.20
CA HIS A 159 -2.50 23.43 -13.07
C HIS A 159 -3.82 23.46 -12.30
N LYS A 160 -4.57 24.56 -12.41
CA LYS A 160 -5.94 24.64 -11.91
C LYS A 160 -6.92 24.50 -13.07
N GLY A 161 -7.82 23.53 -12.97
CA GLY A 161 -8.82 23.26 -14.01
C GLY A 161 -9.57 21.96 -13.75
N LYS A 162 -10.57 21.66 -14.58
CA LYS A 162 -11.36 20.43 -14.47
C LYS A 162 -10.56 19.16 -14.81
N SER A 163 -9.48 19.28 -15.57
CA SER A 163 -8.62 18.15 -15.94
C SER A 163 -7.15 18.51 -15.94
N ALA A 164 -6.29 17.51 -15.70
CA ALA A 164 -4.85 17.68 -15.83
C ALA A 164 -4.47 17.92 -17.31
N PRO A 165 -3.46 18.75 -17.63
CA PRO A 165 -3.02 18.95 -19.00
C PRO A 165 -2.57 17.65 -19.69
N LYS A 166 -2.88 17.48 -20.98
CA LYS A 166 -2.40 16.32 -21.77
C LYS A 166 -0.87 16.26 -21.85
N THR A 167 -0.23 17.42 -21.79
CA THR A 167 1.23 17.57 -21.77
C THR A 167 1.57 18.71 -20.82
N CYS A 168 2.52 18.47 -19.91
CA CYS A 168 2.97 19.51 -18.98
C CYS A 168 3.60 20.68 -19.75
N PRO A 169 3.16 21.93 -19.54
CA PRO A 169 3.68 23.09 -20.28
C PRO A 169 5.16 23.36 -19.97
N VAL A 170 5.64 22.94 -18.80
CA VAL A 170 7.03 23.12 -18.35
C VAL A 170 7.92 21.98 -18.86
N CYS A 171 7.75 20.76 -18.32
CA CYS A 171 8.69 19.66 -18.57
C CYS A 171 8.29 18.69 -19.69
N LYS A 172 7.16 18.93 -20.36
CA LYS A 172 6.66 18.14 -21.50
C LYS A 172 6.30 16.68 -21.21
N LYS A 173 6.27 16.25 -19.93
CA LYS A 173 5.76 14.94 -19.54
C LYS A 173 4.25 14.80 -19.83
N PRO A 174 3.76 13.59 -20.14
CA PRO A 174 2.35 13.35 -20.46
C PRO A 174 1.43 13.45 -19.23
N GLN A 175 0.11 13.47 -19.47
CA GLN A 175 -0.95 13.60 -18.44
C GLN A 175 -0.78 12.64 -17.26
N GLY A 176 -0.29 11.43 -17.52
CA GLY A 176 -0.04 10.38 -16.52
C GLY A 176 0.96 10.74 -15.40
N TRP A 177 1.68 11.85 -15.56
CA TRP A 177 2.58 12.41 -14.54
C TRP A 177 1.89 13.38 -13.58
N TYR A 178 0.57 13.53 -13.64
CA TYR A 178 -0.16 14.40 -12.74
C TYR A 178 -0.81 13.62 -11.60
N MET A 179 -0.80 14.22 -10.42
CA MET A 179 -1.65 13.83 -9.29
C MET A 179 -2.66 14.94 -8.99
N ARG A 180 -3.85 14.57 -8.51
CA ARG A 180 -4.80 15.54 -7.96
C ARG A 180 -4.41 15.86 -6.52
N LEU A 181 -4.24 17.13 -6.20
CA LEU A 181 -3.97 17.55 -4.82
C LEU A 181 -5.21 17.33 -3.94
N GLY A 182 -4.99 16.85 -2.71
CA GLY A 182 -6.06 16.59 -1.73
C GLY A 182 -6.94 15.36 -2.02
N ALA A 183 -6.55 14.52 -2.98
CA ALA A 183 -7.32 13.32 -3.34
C ALA A 183 -7.07 12.14 -2.39
N VAL A 184 -5.85 12.03 -1.88
CA VAL A 184 -5.40 11.02 -0.93
C VAL A 184 -4.69 11.80 0.18
N ARG A 185 -4.90 11.39 1.44
CA ARG A 185 -4.26 12.00 2.60
C ARG A 185 -2.82 11.54 2.76
#